data_AF-A0A6A3YP82-F1
#
_entry.id   AF-A0A6A3YP82-F1
#
_cell.length_a   1.000
_cell.length_b   1.000
_cell.length_c   1.000
_cell.angle_alpha   90.00
_cell.angle_beta   90.00
_cell.angle_gamma   90.00
#
_symmetry.space_group_name_H-M   'P 1'
#
loop_
_entity.id
_entity.type
_entity.pdbx_description
1 polymer ?
#
loop_
_entity_poly.entity_id
_entity_poly.type
_entity_poly.pdbx_seq_one_letter_code
_entity_poly.pdbx_strand_id
1 'polypeptide(L)'
;MTKIKKTRAASKSMDSGLFAHVKAQEERKLVDKLRDIGLGQYIELPQIAVMGDTSSGKSSLLSALSGVSFPSSDQLTTRCPTQLVLT
;
A
#
# COMPACT_ATOMS: atom_id res chain seq x y z
N MET A 1 49.30 21.14 15.50
CA MET A 1 48.25 21.30 14.46
C MET A 1 47.92 19.90 13.93
N THR A 2 46.78 19.34 14.33
CA THR A 2 46.44 17.92 14.17
C THR A 2 45.82 17.63 12.81
N LYS A 3 46.40 16.68 12.07
CA LYS A 3 45.87 16.15 10.80
C LYS A 3 44.77 15.13 11.11
N ILE A 4 43.51 15.45 10.81
CA ILE A 4 42.38 14.54 10.99
C ILE A 4 42.03 13.90 9.64
N LYS A 5 41.98 12.56 9.65
CA LYS A 5 41.83 11.67 8.50
C LYS A 5 40.41 11.75 7.93
N LYS A 6 40.32 11.86 6.60
CA LYS A 6 39.11 11.69 5.78
C LYS A 6 38.62 10.23 5.91
N THR A 7 37.52 9.99 6.61
CA THR A 7 36.84 8.69 6.63
C THR A 7 35.86 8.61 5.46
N ARG A 8 35.92 7.50 4.74
CA ARG A 8 35.15 7.24 3.51
C ARG A 8 33.67 7.06 3.86
N ALA A 9 32.79 7.76 3.15
CA ALA A 9 31.35 7.51 3.16
C ALA A 9 31.09 6.11 2.59
N ALA A 10 30.37 5.29 3.35
CA ALA A 10 29.95 3.95 2.95
C ALA A 10 29.00 4.04 1.76
N SER A 11 29.34 3.34 0.67
CA SER A 11 28.43 3.04 -0.44
C SER A 11 27.30 2.14 0.07
N LYS A 12 26.08 2.66 0.19
CA LYS A 12 24.90 1.86 0.54
C LYS A 12 24.36 1.20 -0.72
N SER A 13 24.40 -0.14 -0.75
CA SER A 13 24.05 -1.02 -1.87
C SER A 13 22.59 -0.84 -2.32
N MET A 14 22.36 -0.63 -3.62
CA MET A 14 21.05 -0.46 -4.25
C MET A 14 20.25 -1.78 -4.42
N ASP A 15 20.86 -2.93 -4.09
CA ASP A 15 20.31 -4.26 -4.42
C ASP A 15 19.22 -4.72 -3.45
N SER A 16 19.26 -4.30 -2.18
CA SER A 16 18.32 -4.74 -1.14
C SER A 16 16.88 -4.29 -1.37
N GLY A 17 16.68 -3.14 -2.01
CA GLY A 17 15.35 -2.59 -2.29
C GLY A 17 14.58 -3.36 -3.36
N LEU A 18 15.30 -3.94 -4.34
CA LEU A 18 14.71 -4.71 -5.43
C LEU A 18 14.24 -6.09 -4.93
N PHE A 19 15.09 -6.81 -4.17
CA PHE A 19 14.71 -8.09 -3.59
C PHE A 19 13.54 -7.96 -2.61
N ALA A 20 13.49 -6.89 -1.82
CA ALA A 20 12.36 -6.62 -0.93
C ALA A 20 11.05 -6.38 -1.71
N HIS A 21 11.11 -5.65 -2.83
CA HIS A 21 9.94 -5.44 -3.70
C HIS A 21 9.43 -6.74 -4.33
N VAL A 22 10.34 -7.56 -4.88
CA VAL A 22 9.97 -8.85 -5.49
C VAL A 22 9.32 -9.77 -4.47
N LYS A 23 9.88 -9.85 -3.26
CA LYS A 23 9.33 -10.66 -2.17
C LYS A 23 7.95 -10.18 -1.72
N ALA A 24 7.76 -8.86 -1.57
CA ALA A 24 6.47 -8.28 -1.20
C ALA A 24 5.38 -8.58 -2.25
N GLN A 25 5.74 -8.64 -3.53
CA GLN A 25 4.83 -9.03 -4.61
C GLN A 25 4.43 -10.51 -4.51
N GLU A 26 5.33 -11.42 -4.13
CA GLU A 26 5.01 -12.83 -3.92
C GLU A 26 4.09 -13.05 -2.73
N GLU A 27 4.36 -12.37 -1.60
CA GLU A 27 3.53 -12.43 -0.39
C GLU A 27 2.11 -11.92 -0.67
N ARG A 28 1.98 -10.84 -1.44
CA ARG A 28 0.65 -10.33 -1.87
C ARG A 28 -0.10 -11.36 -2.71
N LYS A 29 0.56 -11.96 -3.72
CA LYS A 29 -0.05 -12.97 -4.58
C LYS A 29 -0.53 -14.19 -3.79
N LEU A 30 0.17 -14.58 -2.73
CA LEU A 30 -0.28 -15.64 -1.84
C LEU A 30 -1.58 -15.24 -1.14
N VAL A 31 -1.66 -14.04 -0.56
CA VAL A 31 -2.88 -13.56 0.09
C VAL A 31 -4.06 -13.52 -0.88
N ASP A 32 -3.84 -13.07 -2.12
CA ASP A 32 -4.90 -13.05 -3.15
C ASP A 32 -5.39 -14.47 -3.49
N LYS A 33 -4.49 -15.46 -3.65
CA LYS A 33 -4.88 -16.87 -3.82
C LYS A 33 -5.68 -17.43 -2.64
N LEU A 34 -5.31 -17.05 -1.41
CA LEU A 34 -6.03 -17.46 -0.21
C LEU A 34 -7.45 -16.84 -0.15
N ARG A 35 -7.63 -15.62 -0.67
CA ARG A 35 -8.95 -15.01 -0.81
C ARG A 35 -9.80 -15.72 -1.87
N ASP A 36 -9.21 -16.07 -3.00
CA ASP A 36 -9.92 -16.73 -4.11
C ASP A 36 -10.50 -18.10 -3.72
N ILE A 37 -9.84 -18.83 -2.81
CA ILE A 37 -10.35 -20.10 -2.28
C ILE A 37 -11.38 -19.92 -1.15
N GLY A 38 -11.75 -18.68 -0.81
CA GLY A 38 -12.74 -18.37 0.24
C GLY A 38 -12.20 -18.47 1.67
N LEU A 39 -10.88 -18.57 1.87
CA LEU A 39 -10.30 -18.76 3.20
C LEU A 39 -10.56 -17.58 4.15
N GLY A 40 -10.82 -16.39 3.58
CA GLY A 40 -11.21 -15.18 4.31
C GLY A 40 -12.50 -15.31 5.13
N GLN A 41 -13.31 -16.36 4.93
CA GLN A 41 -14.49 -16.66 5.74
C GLN A 41 -14.16 -17.38 7.05
N TYR A 42 -12.97 -17.99 7.13
CA TYR A 42 -12.53 -18.80 8.27
C TYR A 42 -11.42 -18.13 9.07
N ILE A 43 -10.54 -17.37 8.40
CA ILE A 43 -9.48 -16.59 9.02
C ILE A 43 -9.44 -15.18 8.44
N GLU A 44 -8.98 -14.23 9.24
CA GLU A 44 -8.72 -12.88 8.77
C GLU A 44 -7.46 -12.87 7.90
N LEU A 45 -7.62 -12.55 6.62
CA LEU A 45 -6.50 -12.35 5.70
C LEU A 45 -6.02 -10.90 5.77
N PRO A 46 -4.71 -10.60 5.68
CA PRO A 46 -4.20 -9.23 5.75
C PRO A 46 -4.87 -8.32 4.72
N GLN A 47 -5.36 -7.14 5.12
CA GLN A 47 -5.95 -6.13 4.23
C GLN A 47 -5.47 -4.72 4.60
N ILE A 48 -5.60 -3.77 3.67
CA ILE A 48 -5.31 -2.36 3.91
C ILE A 48 -6.63 -1.60 3.92
N ALA A 49 -6.91 -0.90 5.02
CA ALA A 49 -8.06 -0.01 5.14
C ALA A 49 -7.61 1.45 5.06
N VAL A 50 -8.30 2.25 4.24
CA VAL A 50 -8.11 3.71 4.17
C VAL A 50 -9.11 4.37 5.10
N MET A 51 -8.62 5.07 6.14
CA MET A 51 -9.44 5.76 7.12
C MET A 51 -9.00 7.21 7.31
N GLY A 52 -9.94 8.07 7.73
CA GLY A 52 -9.69 9.47 8.04
C GLY A 52 -10.92 10.36 7.89
N ASP A 53 -10.84 11.57 8.42
CA ASP A 53 -11.94 12.54 8.48
C ASP A 53 -12.53 12.90 7.11
N THR A 54 -13.77 13.41 7.07
CA THR A 54 -14.36 13.92 5.83
C THR A 54 -13.43 14.96 5.18
N SER A 55 -13.42 15.03 3.85
CA SER A 55 -12.55 15.94 3.09
C SER A 55 -11.03 15.63 3.10
N SER A 56 -10.56 14.59 3.79
CA SER A 56 -9.12 14.22 3.80
C SER A 56 -8.55 13.64 2.48
N GLY A 57 -9.31 13.70 1.39
CA GLY A 57 -8.85 13.25 0.07
C GLY A 57 -8.89 11.74 -0.18
N LYS A 58 -9.51 10.93 0.69
CA LYS A 58 -9.63 9.47 0.52
C LYS A 58 -10.20 9.07 -0.85
N SER A 59 -11.32 9.66 -1.27
CA SER A 59 -11.93 9.41 -2.58
C SER A 59 -11.01 9.81 -3.72
N SER A 60 -10.24 10.90 -3.57
CA SER A 60 -9.26 11.34 -4.57
C SER A 60 -8.10 10.36 -4.70
N LEU A 61 -7.55 9.89 -3.57
CA LEU A 61 -6.50 8.87 -3.54
C LEU A 61 -6.96 7.56 -4.17
N LEU A 62 -8.16 7.08 -3.81
CA LEU A 62 -8.71 5.86 -4.40
C LEU A 62 -9.00 6.04 -5.90
N SER A 63 -9.43 7.23 -6.32
CA SER A 63 -9.65 7.53 -7.75
C SER A 63 -8.34 7.53 -8.53
N ALA A 64 -7.28 8.12 -7.97
CA ALA A 64 -5.96 8.14 -8.59
C ALA A 64 -5.33 6.74 -8.69
N LEU A 65 -5.54 5.89 -7.69
CA LEU A 65 -5.03 4.50 -7.69
C LEU A 65 -5.82 3.58 -8.62
N SER A 66 -7.15 3.72 -8.65
CA SER A 66 -8.03 2.83 -9.43
C SER A 66 -8.26 3.28 -10.88
N GLY A 67 -8.01 4.55 -11.19
CA GLY A 67 -8.42 5.16 -12.46
C GLY A 67 -9.93 5.39 -12.60
N VAL A 68 -10.72 5.14 -11.54
CA VAL A 68 -12.19 5.29 -11.52
C VAL A 68 -12.57 6.49 -10.67
N SER A 69 -13.54 7.30 -11.10
CA SER A 69 -14.03 8.41 -10.29
C SER A 69 -14.90 7.89 -9.14
N PHE A 70 -14.52 8.21 -7.91
CA PHE A 70 -15.34 7.96 -6.72
C PHE A 70 -16.30 9.13 -6.45
N PRO A 71 -17.52 8.85 -5.96
CA PRO A 71 -18.47 9.91 -5.62
C PRO A 71 -17.89 10.86 -4.57
N SER A 72 -18.08 12.16 -4.80
CA SER A 72 -17.70 13.24 -3.90
C SER A 72 -18.94 14.08 -3.60
N SER A 73 -19.22 14.33 -2.32
CA SER A 73 -20.27 15.26 -1.88
C SER A 73 -19.79 16.06 -0.68
N ASP A 74 -20.36 17.25 -0.48
CA ASP A 74 -19.97 18.17 0.60
C ASP A 74 -20.31 17.65 2.00
N GLN A 75 -21.29 16.74 2.13
CA GLN A 75 -21.76 16.25 3.42
C GLN A 75 -21.20 14.86 3.78
N LEU A 76 -21.13 13.93 2.81
CA LEU A 76 -20.64 12.56 3.05
C LEU A 76 -20.23 11.87 1.75
N THR A 77 -18.97 11.44 1.65
CA THR A 77 -18.40 10.95 0.39
C THR A 77 -18.62 9.45 0.16
N THR A 78 -18.58 8.61 1.20
CA THR A 78 -18.59 7.14 1.06
C THR A 78 -19.59 6.54 2.04
N ARG A 79 -20.70 5.99 1.52
CA ARG A 79 -21.79 5.42 2.34
C ARG A 79 -21.78 3.89 2.42
N CYS A 80 -20.98 3.23 1.58
CA CYS A 80 -20.81 1.78 1.58
C CYS A 80 -19.31 1.43 1.61
N PRO A 81 -18.89 0.40 2.36
CA PRO A 81 -17.54 -0.13 2.25
C PRO A 81 -17.25 -0.49 0.80
N THR A 82 -16.13 0.01 0.27
CA THR A 82 -15.70 -0.28 -1.10
C THR A 82 -14.39 -1.04 -1.03
N GLN A 83 -14.34 -2.22 -1.64
CA GLN A 83 -13.12 -2.99 -1.78
C GLN A 83 -12.48 -2.67 -3.13
N LEU A 84 -11.25 -2.16 -3.10
CA LEU A 84 -10.45 -1.94 -4.31
C LEU A 84 -9.49 -3.12 -4.51
N VAL A 85 -9.64 -3.82 -5.63
CA VAL A 85 -8.73 -4.90 -6.05
C VAL A 85 -7.96 -4.43 -7.28
N LEU A 86 -6.65 -4.26 -7.12
CA LEU A 86 -5.75 -3.87 -8.21
C LEU A 86 -5.12 -5.13 -8.79
N THR A 87 -5.43 -5.44 -10.05
CA THR A 87 -4.93 -6.61 -10.78
C THR A 87 -3.60 -6.32 -11.47
#